data_AF-A0A7S3WWE1-F1
#
_entry.id   AF-A0A7S3WWE1-F1
#
_cell.length_a   1.000
_cell.length_b   1.000
_cell.length_c   1.000
_cell.angle_alpha   90.00
_cell.angle_beta   90.00
_cell.angle_gamma   90.00
#
_symmetry.space_group_name_H-M   'P 1'
#
loop_
_entity.id
_entity.type
_entity.pdbx_description
1 polymer ?
#
loop_
_entity_poly.entity_id
_entity_poly.type
_entity_poly.pdbx_seq_one_letter_code
_entity_poly.pdbx_strand_id
1 'polypeptide(L)'
;FGQANASAGRRVSMGLDGTLEAALDAAAPAMRGLRFVLLTFGNAAFSELLRNFCAHARRAGAAHVVGAVDVGAFELLRESGSPCYKTPLALATGYSLDGANSHSSGSWKAFAAMRTGEVARVVATGLDVLHIDTDVVLLRDPAPFCMCTAAARAEFGDASRFPCSALRAADVAVSSDNMGPSRSVAGGAAYHGAGTFNSGLLLFRATAAGRRFAAQWHRNVASPERGSRFWGKTSDQQVFNAMVRRERQWPGVGGRRGEWIMRRLHEDWDGNLSLGALPLPLFMNGHGYFVQAAHRSLQVSPFAVHATYSLDNHDGVAKRQRFREAGLWLADGEEYFRGRFLALNASVPPAVAAALGAARSAGQSPNHIGVHAAALRGYLAELRDALALARALRRTLVLPRWTCYVDKLWAGSDNIIGMGFMYPGSQDAPFLPFACPMDHVLSPAAWAKAEVDYRDGSFLSSPRLSPELTAAAAGPPLLDDRERRLLTRLCCEQAAVDVQLLERSAYDVAAAAGGGATLLPLGATAVEAAKLLGGRNGGAALLRLPHARGLLCGVGGRPAATREFNHFAQPLLRAPAWCARCAKREGCPSNLAKWLTPEQTGSPRGHGEWCLRTPPPPRFRPGQCVLNDAVT
;
A
#
# COMPACT_ATOMS: atom_id res chain seq x y z
N PHE A 1 -4.15 -19.63 -14.61
CA PHE A 1 -4.85 -20.93 -14.47
C PHE A 1 -3.85 -22.03 -14.67
N GLY A 2 -3.71 -22.86 -13.64
CA GLY A 2 -2.75 -23.95 -13.49
C GLY A 2 -2.94 -24.41 -12.05
N GLN A 3 -3.80 -25.41 -11.85
CA GLN A 3 -4.18 -25.92 -10.54
C GLN A 3 -2.94 -26.52 -9.86
N ALA A 4 -2.33 -25.77 -8.94
CA ALA A 4 -1.50 -26.37 -7.92
C ALA A 4 -2.44 -27.02 -6.91
N ASN A 5 -2.61 -28.35 -7.04
CA ASN A 5 -3.24 -29.17 -6.02
C ASN A 5 -2.58 -28.88 -4.67
N ALA A 6 -3.32 -28.23 -3.77
CA ALA A 6 -3.00 -28.16 -2.36
C ALA A 6 -3.19 -29.56 -1.76
N SER A 7 -2.26 -30.46 -2.04
CA SER A 7 -2.10 -31.66 -1.22
C SER A 7 -1.71 -31.18 0.17
N ALA A 8 -2.48 -31.60 1.18
CA ALA A 8 -2.11 -31.46 2.58
C ALA A 8 -0.86 -32.30 2.82
N GLY A 9 0.30 -31.73 2.47
CA GLY A 9 1.60 -32.33 2.68
C GLY A 9 1.81 -32.52 4.18
N ARG A 10 2.10 -33.77 4.54
CA ARG A 10 2.66 -34.17 5.84
C ARG A 10 3.73 -33.14 6.23
N ARG A 11 3.50 -32.32 7.27
CA ARG A 11 4.46 -31.31 7.73
C ARG A 11 5.74 -32.04 8.14
N VAL A 12 6.75 -32.03 7.28
CA VAL A 12 8.10 -32.40 7.68
C VAL A 12 8.55 -31.30 8.64
N SER A 13 8.72 -31.65 9.91
CA SER A 13 9.37 -30.79 10.89
C SER A 13 10.74 -30.40 10.33
N MET A 14 10.96 -29.12 10.01
CA MET A 14 12.18 -28.63 9.34
C MET A 14 13.44 -28.71 10.21
N GLY A 15 13.41 -29.38 11.38
CA GLY A 15 14.57 -29.54 12.24
C GLY A 15 15.17 -28.21 12.72
N LEU A 16 14.39 -27.13 12.72
CA LEU A 16 14.86 -25.81 13.14
C LEU A 16 15.06 -25.79 14.67
N ASP A 17 16.31 -25.85 15.10
CA ASP A 17 16.74 -25.73 16.50
C ASP A 17 16.86 -24.25 16.98
N GLY A 18 16.68 -23.31 16.06
CA GLY A 18 16.76 -21.87 16.30
C GLY A 18 18.12 -21.26 15.94
N THR A 19 19.07 -22.05 15.45
CA THR A 19 20.37 -21.56 14.95
C THR A 19 20.27 -21.01 13.53
N LEU A 20 21.21 -20.13 13.17
CA LEU A 20 21.28 -19.57 11.83
C LEU A 20 21.67 -20.65 10.81
N GLU A 21 22.55 -21.56 11.21
CA GLU A 21 23.04 -22.69 10.41
C GLU A 21 21.88 -23.58 9.98
N ALA A 22 21.03 -24.02 10.92
CA ALA A 22 19.85 -24.83 10.61
C ALA A 22 18.87 -24.08 9.67
N ALA A 23 18.72 -22.77 9.83
CA ALA A 23 17.86 -21.98 8.96
C ALA A 23 18.43 -21.82 7.55
N LEU A 24 19.75 -21.65 7.40
CA LEU A 24 20.43 -21.61 6.11
C LEU A 24 20.38 -22.95 5.39
N ASP A 25 20.58 -24.06 6.12
CA ASP A 25 20.47 -25.42 5.59
C ASP A 25 19.05 -25.70 5.08
N ALA A 26 18.03 -25.28 5.84
CA ALA A 26 16.63 -25.38 5.41
C ALA A 26 16.33 -24.55 4.14
N ALA A 27 17.02 -23.42 3.94
CA ALA A 27 16.86 -22.57 2.75
C ALA A 27 17.70 -23.04 1.54
N ALA A 28 18.76 -23.83 1.75
CA ALA A 28 19.72 -24.24 0.74
C ALA A 28 19.10 -24.87 -0.53
N PRO A 29 18.08 -25.76 -0.43
CA PRO A 29 17.44 -26.33 -1.63
C PRO A 29 16.84 -25.27 -2.56
N ALA A 30 16.26 -24.21 -1.99
CA ALA A 30 15.66 -23.12 -2.76
C ALA A 30 16.72 -22.24 -3.45
N MET A 31 17.99 -22.28 -3.00
CA MET A 31 19.07 -21.53 -3.62
C MET A 31 19.47 -22.09 -4.99
N ARG A 32 19.16 -23.36 -5.29
CA ARG A 32 19.42 -24.03 -6.58
C ARG A 32 20.88 -23.90 -7.04
N GLY A 33 21.81 -24.06 -6.10
CA GLY A 33 23.25 -23.94 -6.33
C GLY A 33 23.77 -22.50 -6.44
N LEU A 34 22.89 -21.49 -6.39
CA LEU A 34 23.31 -20.10 -6.23
C LEU A 34 23.78 -19.89 -4.79
N ARG A 35 24.85 -19.12 -4.60
CA ARG A 35 25.25 -18.65 -3.26
C ARG A 35 24.47 -17.37 -2.92
N PHE A 36 23.14 -17.42 -2.96
CA PHE A 36 22.27 -16.24 -2.81
C PHE A 36 21.10 -16.53 -1.88
N VAL A 37 20.85 -15.65 -0.91
CA VAL A 37 19.72 -15.76 0.01
C VAL A 37 19.08 -14.40 0.30
N LEU A 38 17.76 -14.40 0.44
CA LEU A 38 17.00 -13.27 0.97
C LEU A 38 17.03 -13.33 2.50
N LEU A 39 17.42 -12.23 3.15
CA LEU A 39 17.48 -12.15 4.61
C LEU A 39 16.58 -11.03 5.12
N THR A 40 15.54 -11.41 5.87
CA THR A 40 14.60 -10.48 6.50
C THR A 40 14.55 -10.67 8.01
N PHE A 41 13.94 -9.71 8.71
CA PHE A 41 13.81 -9.71 10.17
C PHE A 41 12.41 -9.27 10.57
N GLY A 42 11.80 -10.01 11.48
CA GLY A 42 10.43 -9.75 11.92
C GLY A 42 10.19 -10.14 13.37
N ASN A 43 9.21 -9.48 13.97
CA ASN A 43 8.77 -9.70 15.35
C ASN A 43 7.28 -10.13 15.35
N ALA A 44 6.76 -10.61 16.49
CA ALA A 44 5.39 -11.10 16.57
C ALA A 44 4.33 -9.99 16.41
N ALA A 45 4.66 -8.75 16.77
CA ALA A 45 3.77 -7.60 16.62
C ALA A 45 3.48 -7.27 15.15
N PHE A 46 4.39 -7.58 14.23
CA PHE A 46 4.21 -7.46 12.78
C PHE A 46 4.01 -8.83 12.09
N SER A 47 3.48 -9.81 12.82
CA SER A 47 3.28 -11.18 12.36
C SER A 47 2.51 -11.30 11.04
N GLU A 48 1.53 -10.43 10.80
CA GLU A 48 0.76 -10.43 9.57
C GLU A 48 1.58 -10.05 8.32
N LEU A 49 2.41 -9.01 8.41
CA LEU A 49 3.35 -8.65 7.34
C LEU A 49 4.34 -9.78 7.12
N LEU A 50 4.81 -10.39 8.21
CA LEU A 50 5.76 -11.49 8.15
C LEU A 50 5.18 -12.73 7.46
N ARG A 51 3.93 -13.09 7.76
CA ARG A 51 3.20 -14.15 7.06
C ARG A 51 3.02 -13.81 5.58
N ASN A 52 2.70 -12.56 5.25
CA ASN A 52 2.54 -12.12 3.86
C ASN A 52 3.87 -12.22 3.09
N PHE A 53 4.97 -11.71 3.65
CA PHE A 53 6.32 -11.85 3.08
C PHE A 53 6.65 -13.32 2.80
N CYS A 54 6.50 -14.19 3.81
CA CYS A 54 6.81 -15.61 3.69
C CYS A 54 5.93 -16.33 2.66
N ALA A 55 4.65 -15.95 2.54
CA ALA A 55 3.76 -16.48 1.53
C ALA A 55 4.21 -16.12 0.11
N HIS A 56 4.63 -14.86 -0.11
CA HIS A 56 5.17 -14.41 -1.40
C HIS A 56 6.52 -15.03 -1.71
N ALA A 57 7.43 -15.12 -0.74
CA ALA A 57 8.73 -15.75 -0.92
C ALA A 57 8.60 -17.23 -1.32
N ARG A 58 7.72 -17.98 -0.66
CA ARG A 58 7.39 -19.36 -1.03
C ARG A 58 6.75 -19.44 -2.40
N ARG A 59 5.78 -18.58 -2.72
CA ARG A 59 5.10 -18.55 -4.03
C ARG A 59 6.07 -18.23 -5.18
N ALA A 60 7.04 -17.33 -4.95
CA ALA A 60 8.09 -17.02 -5.90
C ALA A 60 9.14 -18.14 -6.02
N GLY A 61 9.19 -19.05 -5.05
CA GLY A 61 10.25 -20.08 -4.95
C GLY A 61 11.61 -19.48 -4.57
N ALA A 62 11.62 -18.33 -3.91
CA ALA A 62 12.83 -17.60 -3.53
C ALA A 62 13.46 -18.19 -2.25
N ALA A 63 14.77 -18.38 -2.28
CA ALA A 63 15.54 -18.77 -1.10
C ALA A 63 15.53 -17.65 -0.07
N HIS A 64 14.92 -17.88 1.09
CA HIS A 64 14.78 -16.88 2.13
C HIS A 64 15.03 -17.47 3.51
N VAL A 65 15.55 -16.62 4.40
CA VAL A 65 15.70 -16.88 5.82
C VAL A 65 15.15 -15.69 6.60
N VAL A 66 14.46 -15.98 7.70
CA VAL A 66 13.91 -14.97 8.61
C VAL A 66 14.66 -15.01 9.94
N GLY A 67 15.28 -13.88 10.31
CA GLY A 67 15.72 -13.66 11.68
C GLY A 67 14.53 -13.26 12.56
N ALA A 68 14.08 -14.16 13.43
CA ALA A 68 13.05 -13.87 14.42
C ALA A 68 13.63 -12.96 15.51
N VAL A 69 13.03 -11.80 15.68
CA VAL A 69 13.45 -10.75 16.63
C VAL A 69 12.95 -11.06 18.05
N ASP A 70 11.93 -11.90 18.17
CA ASP A 70 11.41 -12.43 19.43
C ASP A 70 11.01 -13.91 19.29
N VAL A 71 10.80 -14.58 20.42
CA VAL A 71 10.44 -16.01 20.46
C VAL A 71 9.07 -16.26 19.81
N GLY A 72 8.12 -15.34 19.95
CA GLY A 72 6.79 -15.47 19.34
C GLY A 72 6.86 -15.54 17.81
N ALA A 73 7.68 -14.70 17.19
CA ALA A 73 7.95 -14.73 15.75
C ALA A 73 8.62 -16.03 15.33
N PHE A 74 9.58 -16.54 16.12
CA PHE A 74 10.23 -17.82 15.82
C PHE A 74 9.22 -18.97 15.80
N GLU A 75 8.38 -19.10 16.82
CA GLU A 75 7.36 -20.15 16.89
C GLU A 75 6.37 -20.03 15.72
N LEU A 76 5.89 -18.82 15.45
CA LEU A 76 5.00 -18.51 14.32
C LEU A 76 5.56 -19.00 12.98
N LEU A 77 6.82 -18.69 12.70
CA LEU A 77 7.51 -19.02 11.46
C LEU A 77 7.77 -20.52 11.36
N ARG A 78 8.24 -21.12 12.45
CA ARG A 78 8.50 -22.56 12.58
C ARG A 78 7.25 -23.38 12.29
N GLU A 79 6.12 -22.99 12.89
CA GLU A 79 4.82 -23.62 12.63
C GLU A 79 4.33 -23.47 11.19
N SER A 80 4.67 -22.34 10.55
CA SER A 80 4.30 -22.05 9.16
C SER A 80 5.22 -22.70 8.12
N GLY A 81 6.31 -23.34 8.55
CA GLY A 81 7.27 -23.98 7.64
C GLY A 81 8.19 -22.99 6.93
N SER A 82 8.48 -21.82 7.52
CA SER A 82 9.42 -20.84 6.97
C SER A 82 10.82 -20.99 7.58
N PRO A 83 11.91 -21.01 6.79
CA PRO A 83 13.26 -21.07 7.33
C PRO A 83 13.54 -19.87 8.25
N CYS A 84 13.78 -20.14 9.53
CA CYS A 84 13.95 -19.08 10.52
C CYS A 84 14.89 -19.47 11.67
N TYR A 85 15.50 -18.46 12.29
CA TYR A 85 16.37 -18.61 13.45
C TYR A 85 16.07 -17.55 14.50
N LYS A 86 16.52 -17.78 15.75
CA LYS A 86 16.42 -16.79 16.83
C LYS A 86 17.60 -15.82 16.72
N THR A 87 17.31 -14.54 16.56
CA THR A 87 18.35 -13.49 16.59
C THR A 87 18.87 -13.27 18.01
N PRO A 88 20.00 -12.57 18.19
CA PRO A 88 20.47 -12.19 19.53
C PRO A 88 19.42 -11.44 20.38
N LEU A 89 18.53 -10.66 19.74
CA LEU A 89 17.45 -9.97 20.44
C LEU A 89 16.34 -10.90 20.91
N ALA A 90 16.05 -11.98 20.18
CA ALA A 90 15.07 -12.99 20.62
C ALA A 90 15.54 -13.75 21.86
N LEU A 91 16.85 -13.82 22.08
CA LEU A 91 17.48 -14.44 23.25
C LEU A 91 17.67 -13.44 24.40
N ALA A 92 17.57 -12.14 24.14
CA ALA A 92 17.71 -11.10 25.15
C ALA A 92 16.46 -11.02 26.04
N THR A 93 16.64 -11.12 27.34
CA THR A 93 15.52 -11.03 28.29
C THR A 93 14.94 -9.61 28.31
N GLY A 94 13.62 -9.49 28.17
CA GLY A 94 12.89 -8.23 28.29
C GLY A 94 12.98 -7.29 27.07
N TYR A 95 13.58 -7.73 25.96
CA TYR A 95 13.54 -6.94 24.73
C TYR A 95 12.13 -6.95 24.12
N SER A 96 11.63 -5.76 23.81
CA SER A 96 10.45 -5.56 22.98
C SER A 96 10.71 -4.34 22.10
N LEU A 97 10.41 -4.46 20.81
CA LEU A 97 10.39 -3.31 19.94
C LEU A 97 9.17 -2.47 20.33
N ASP A 98 9.38 -1.24 20.79
CA ASP A 98 8.34 -0.37 21.37
C ASP A 98 7.23 0.06 20.40
N GLY A 99 7.28 -0.43 19.15
CA GLY A 99 6.30 -0.16 18.11
C GLY A 99 6.26 1.31 17.68
N ALA A 100 7.15 2.15 18.20
CA ALA A 100 7.22 3.55 17.84
C ALA A 100 7.87 3.66 16.45
N ASN A 101 7.26 4.43 15.55
CA ASN A 101 7.87 4.80 14.27
C ASN A 101 9.01 5.83 14.44
N SER A 102 9.50 6.00 15.67
CA SER A 102 10.57 6.91 16.01
C SER A 102 11.88 6.14 15.98
N HIS A 103 12.65 6.33 14.91
CA HIS A 103 13.99 5.74 14.78
C HIS A 103 14.97 6.19 15.88
N SER A 104 14.60 7.13 16.75
CA SER A 104 15.45 7.58 17.86
C SER A 104 15.35 6.71 19.13
N SER A 105 14.40 5.78 19.23
CA SER A 105 14.20 4.99 20.45
C SER A 105 15.34 4.00 20.71
N GLY A 106 15.55 3.64 21.99
CA GLY A 106 16.57 2.67 22.38
C GLY A 106 16.30 1.28 21.80
N SER A 107 15.04 0.85 21.79
CA SER A 107 14.63 -0.44 21.24
C SER A 107 14.85 -0.52 19.72
N TRP A 108 14.59 0.56 18.99
CA TRP A 108 14.87 0.66 17.55
C TRP A 108 16.37 0.62 17.26
N LYS A 109 17.19 1.36 18.00
CA LYS A 109 18.64 1.34 17.83
C LYS A 109 19.22 -0.06 18.07
N ALA A 110 18.73 -0.77 19.07
CA ALA A 110 19.10 -2.17 19.31
C ALA A 110 18.69 -3.09 18.14
N PHE A 111 17.49 -2.92 17.59
CA PHE A 111 17.05 -3.62 16.39
C PHE A 111 17.93 -3.32 15.17
N ALA A 112 18.23 -2.05 14.91
CA ALA A 112 19.11 -1.62 13.81
C ALA A 112 20.53 -2.20 13.96
N ALA A 113 21.08 -2.21 15.17
CA ALA A 113 22.37 -2.83 15.45
C ALA A 113 22.33 -4.35 15.20
N MET A 114 21.30 -5.05 15.68
CA MET A 114 21.14 -6.48 15.47
C MET A 114 21.00 -6.83 13.98
N ARG A 115 20.06 -6.20 13.26
CA ARG A 115 19.80 -6.54 11.84
C ARG A 115 21.04 -6.35 10.97
N THR A 116 21.82 -5.29 11.20
CA THR A 116 23.04 -5.02 10.44
C THR A 116 24.15 -6.00 10.78
N GLY A 117 24.25 -6.41 12.05
CA GLY A 117 25.19 -7.44 12.51
C GLY A 117 24.89 -8.81 11.91
N GLU A 118 23.61 -9.18 11.89
CA GLU A 118 23.16 -10.44 11.29
C GLU A 118 23.37 -10.46 9.76
N VAL A 119 23.12 -9.36 9.05
CA VAL A 119 23.49 -9.24 7.64
C VAL A 119 24.99 -9.46 7.45
N ALA A 120 25.84 -8.79 8.25
CA ALA A 120 27.29 -8.98 8.16
C ALA A 120 27.71 -10.43 8.46
N ARG A 121 27.06 -11.09 9.43
CA ARG A 121 27.29 -12.49 9.79
C ARG A 121 26.99 -13.45 8.63
N VAL A 122 25.84 -13.30 7.96
CA VAL A 122 25.47 -14.15 6.82
C VAL A 122 26.39 -13.89 5.63
N VAL A 123 26.72 -12.63 5.31
CA VAL A 123 27.65 -12.31 4.21
C VAL A 123 29.05 -12.90 4.47
N ALA A 124 29.48 -12.96 5.74
CA ALA A 124 30.77 -13.56 6.12
C ALA A 124 30.87 -15.06 5.80
N THR A 125 29.75 -15.81 5.80
CA THR A 125 29.70 -17.23 5.39
C THR A 125 30.03 -17.46 3.91
N GLY A 126 30.10 -16.39 3.12
CA GLY A 126 30.35 -16.45 1.69
C GLY A 126 29.07 -16.48 0.84
N LEU A 127 27.91 -16.20 1.41
CA LEU A 127 26.66 -16.02 0.68
C LEU A 127 26.50 -14.57 0.21
N ASP A 128 26.02 -14.36 -1.01
CA ASP A 128 25.45 -13.10 -1.45
C ASP A 128 24.08 -12.94 -0.76
N VAL A 129 23.85 -11.79 -0.12
CA VAL A 129 22.65 -11.56 0.69
C VAL A 129 21.88 -10.39 0.10
N LEU A 130 20.62 -10.60 -0.27
CA LEU A 130 19.67 -9.49 -0.43
C LEU A 130 18.93 -9.32 0.90
N HIS A 131 19.42 -8.37 1.68
CA HIS A 131 18.73 -7.89 2.85
C HIS A 131 17.44 -7.19 2.42
N ILE A 132 16.31 -7.59 3.00
CA ILE A 132 14.98 -7.18 2.55
C ILE A 132 14.06 -6.95 3.75
N ASP A 133 13.35 -5.82 3.77
CA ASP A 133 12.38 -5.53 4.83
C ASP A 133 11.16 -6.49 4.76
N THR A 134 10.55 -6.73 5.92
CA THR A 134 9.38 -7.62 6.05
C THR A 134 8.12 -7.07 5.37
N ASP A 135 8.07 -5.76 5.10
CA ASP A 135 7.00 -5.09 4.35
C ASP A 135 7.32 -4.93 2.86
N VAL A 136 8.13 -5.84 2.33
CA VAL A 136 8.32 -6.07 0.90
C VAL A 136 7.58 -7.33 0.48
N VAL A 137 7.00 -7.35 -0.72
CA VAL A 137 6.46 -8.57 -1.33
C VAL A 137 7.22 -8.92 -2.59
N LEU A 138 7.45 -10.22 -2.80
CA LEU A 138 8.12 -10.76 -3.97
C LEU A 138 7.09 -11.23 -4.99
N LEU A 139 7.11 -10.66 -6.19
CA LEU A 139 6.24 -11.07 -7.28
C LEU A 139 6.88 -12.21 -8.10
N ARG A 140 8.22 -12.26 -8.14
CA ARG A 140 9.05 -13.24 -8.83
C ARG A 140 10.34 -13.45 -8.03
N ASP A 141 11.01 -14.59 -8.22
CA ASP A 141 12.33 -14.83 -7.64
C ASP A 141 13.37 -13.84 -8.23
N PRO A 142 14.00 -12.97 -7.40
CA PRO A 142 15.01 -12.03 -7.86
C PRO A 142 16.38 -12.68 -8.08
N ALA A 143 16.63 -13.90 -7.55
CA ALA A 143 17.96 -14.51 -7.54
C ALA A 143 18.57 -14.64 -8.94
N PRO A 144 17.84 -15.09 -9.99
CA PRO A 144 18.40 -15.19 -11.34
C PRO A 144 18.93 -13.84 -11.85
N PHE A 145 18.18 -12.75 -11.64
CA PHE A 145 18.53 -11.40 -12.05
C PHE A 145 19.69 -10.86 -11.24
N CYS A 146 19.61 -10.93 -9.90
CA CYS A 146 20.69 -10.49 -9.02
C CYS A 146 21.98 -11.25 -9.30
N MET A 147 21.94 -12.55 -9.61
CA MET A 147 23.14 -13.35 -9.89
C MET A 147 23.56 -13.30 -11.37
N CYS A 148 22.76 -12.66 -12.23
CA CYS A 148 22.93 -12.61 -13.68
C CYS A 148 23.26 -13.98 -14.29
N THR A 149 22.41 -14.96 -13.95
CA THR A 149 22.45 -16.33 -14.47
C THR A 149 22.22 -16.37 -15.98
N ALA A 150 22.47 -17.51 -16.63
CA ALA A 150 22.19 -17.68 -18.06
C ALA A 150 20.72 -17.37 -18.41
N ALA A 151 19.77 -17.85 -17.61
CA ALA A 151 18.34 -17.56 -17.80
C ALA A 151 18.04 -16.07 -17.67
N ALA A 152 18.64 -15.40 -16.69
CA ALA A 152 18.47 -13.95 -16.56
C ALA A 152 19.13 -13.18 -17.70
N ARG A 153 20.28 -13.60 -18.25
CA ARG A 153 20.91 -12.92 -19.40
C ARG A 153 20.06 -13.02 -20.67
N ALA A 154 19.23 -14.05 -20.81
CA ALA A 154 18.28 -14.14 -21.91
C ALA A 154 17.19 -13.05 -21.85
N GLU A 155 16.76 -12.66 -20.64
CA GLU A 155 15.75 -11.60 -20.42
C GLU A 155 16.40 -10.20 -20.20
N PHE A 156 17.57 -10.17 -19.58
CA PHE A 156 18.23 -9.00 -19.00
C PHE A 156 19.71 -8.90 -19.39
N GLY A 157 20.06 -9.32 -20.62
CA GLY A 157 21.41 -9.18 -21.17
C GLY A 157 21.83 -7.72 -21.37
N ASP A 158 23.02 -7.49 -21.91
CA ASP A 158 23.62 -6.15 -22.02
C ASP A 158 22.82 -5.16 -22.88
N ALA A 159 22.02 -5.67 -23.83
CA ALA A 159 21.13 -4.87 -24.67
C ALA A 159 19.75 -4.60 -24.02
N SER A 160 19.45 -5.18 -22.85
CA SER A 160 18.18 -4.99 -22.15
C SER A 160 18.07 -3.57 -21.58
N ARG A 161 16.82 -3.13 -21.32
CA ARG A 161 16.55 -1.92 -20.52
C ARG A 161 17.12 -2.02 -19.10
N PHE A 162 17.35 -3.24 -18.62
CA PHE A 162 17.82 -3.55 -17.27
C PHE A 162 18.94 -4.59 -17.32
N PRO A 163 20.15 -4.26 -17.78
CA PRO A 163 21.26 -5.22 -17.86
C PRO A 163 21.63 -5.80 -16.48
N CYS A 164 21.54 -7.12 -16.31
CA CYS A 164 21.89 -7.78 -15.06
C CYS A 164 23.41 -7.81 -14.79
N SER A 165 24.23 -7.71 -15.84
CA SER A 165 25.69 -7.76 -15.77
C SER A 165 26.25 -6.61 -14.93
N ALA A 166 25.68 -5.41 -15.10
CA ALA A 166 26.02 -4.23 -14.33
C ALA A 166 25.75 -4.44 -12.82
N LEU A 167 24.58 -4.99 -12.47
CA LEU A 167 24.27 -5.32 -11.07
C LEU A 167 25.17 -6.44 -10.51
N ARG A 168 25.59 -7.40 -11.35
CA ARG A 168 26.51 -8.47 -10.95
C ARG A 168 27.90 -7.95 -10.59
N ALA A 169 28.36 -6.88 -11.25
CA ALA A 169 29.65 -6.25 -10.98
C ALA A 169 29.69 -5.42 -9.68
N ALA A 170 28.54 -5.12 -9.07
CA ALA A 170 28.46 -4.37 -7.83
C ALA A 170 28.85 -5.23 -6.61
N ASP A 171 29.64 -4.67 -5.70
CA ASP A 171 29.91 -5.26 -4.38
C ASP A 171 28.72 -5.12 -3.45
N VAL A 172 28.03 -3.98 -3.55
CA VAL A 172 26.80 -3.65 -2.82
C VAL A 172 25.83 -3.02 -3.81
N ALA A 173 24.53 -3.30 -3.72
CA ALA A 173 23.53 -2.56 -4.47
C ALA A 173 22.33 -2.19 -3.59
N VAL A 174 21.65 -1.09 -3.92
CA VAL A 174 20.65 -0.49 -3.05
C VAL A 174 19.42 -0.02 -3.81
N SER A 175 18.25 -0.15 -3.20
CA SER A 175 17.00 0.41 -3.71
C SER A 175 16.89 1.92 -3.50
N SER A 176 15.91 2.55 -4.15
CA SER A 176 15.80 4.00 -4.21
C SER A 176 14.39 4.48 -3.89
N ASP A 177 14.32 5.52 -3.07
CA ASP A 177 13.14 6.34 -2.79
C ASP A 177 12.99 7.46 -3.85
N ASN A 178 13.45 7.21 -5.08
CA ASN A 178 13.19 8.09 -6.22
C ASN A 178 11.77 7.83 -6.76
N MET A 179 11.11 8.87 -7.22
CA MET A 179 9.74 8.81 -7.73
C MET A 179 9.62 8.85 -9.25
N GLY A 180 10.74 8.82 -9.99
CA GLY A 180 10.75 8.86 -11.45
C GLY A 180 11.11 7.52 -12.10
N PRO A 181 10.25 6.48 -12.04
CA PRO A 181 10.55 5.18 -12.67
C PRO A 181 10.69 5.30 -14.20
N SER A 182 9.91 6.16 -14.87
CA SER A 182 10.05 6.39 -16.32
C SER A 182 11.39 7.02 -16.67
N ARG A 183 11.82 8.04 -15.91
CA ARG A 183 13.14 8.65 -16.07
C ARG A 183 14.26 7.66 -15.73
N SER A 184 14.02 6.77 -14.75
CA SER A 184 14.93 5.68 -14.44
C SER A 184 15.14 4.79 -15.67
N VAL A 185 14.07 4.32 -16.32
CA VAL A 185 14.16 3.54 -17.58
C VAL A 185 14.84 4.33 -18.68
N ALA A 186 14.46 5.60 -18.88
CA ALA A 186 14.96 6.44 -19.97
C ALA A 186 16.48 6.62 -19.93
N GLY A 187 17.07 6.65 -18.73
CA GLY A 187 18.52 6.65 -18.59
C GLY A 187 19.14 5.25 -18.42
N GLY A 188 18.46 4.21 -18.89
CA GLY A 188 18.97 2.84 -18.89
C GLY A 188 18.98 2.19 -17.51
N ALA A 189 18.03 2.54 -16.65
CA ALA A 189 17.82 2.01 -15.29
C ALA A 189 18.99 2.10 -14.31
N ALA A 190 19.98 2.94 -14.64
CA ALA A 190 21.02 3.38 -13.74
C ALA A 190 20.47 4.25 -12.59
N TYR A 191 21.35 4.69 -11.69
CA TYR A 191 20.97 5.67 -10.68
C TYR A 191 20.77 7.05 -11.33
N HIS A 192 19.51 7.51 -11.42
CA HIS A 192 19.14 8.74 -12.14
C HIS A 192 19.04 10.02 -11.31
N GLY A 193 19.50 9.97 -10.06
CA GLY A 193 19.52 11.12 -9.16
C GLY A 193 18.12 11.56 -8.71
N ALA A 194 18.10 12.35 -7.65
CA ALA A 194 16.93 12.93 -6.98
C ALA A 194 16.24 12.13 -5.85
N GLY A 195 16.65 10.89 -5.52
CA GLY A 195 16.08 10.09 -4.42
C GLY A 195 17.08 9.66 -3.34
N THR A 196 16.63 9.49 -2.08
CA THR A 196 17.40 8.83 -1.01
C THR A 196 17.57 7.35 -1.33
N PHE A 197 18.67 6.76 -0.88
CA PHE A 197 18.78 5.31 -0.91
C PHE A 197 17.94 4.73 0.22
N ASN A 198 17.25 3.64 -0.07
CA ASN A 198 16.37 2.97 0.86
C ASN A 198 17.03 1.66 1.33
N SER A 199 17.18 1.49 2.66
CA SER A 199 17.84 0.29 3.21
C SER A 199 16.93 -0.94 3.28
N GLY A 200 15.66 -0.81 2.88
CA GLY A 200 14.71 -1.92 2.85
C GLY A 200 14.97 -2.94 1.75
N LEU A 201 15.82 -2.62 0.76
CA LEU A 201 16.47 -3.62 -0.09
C LEU A 201 17.94 -3.26 -0.32
N LEU A 202 18.82 -4.11 0.19
CA LEU A 202 20.28 -4.00 0.08
C LEU A 202 20.88 -5.34 -0.32
N LEU A 203 21.49 -5.39 -1.51
CA LEU A 203 22.26 -6.53 -1.96
C LEU A 203 23.71 -6.38 -1.50
N PHE A 204 24.24 -7.35 -0.77
CA PHE A 204 25.65 -7.45 -0.42
C PHE A 204 26.24 -8.68 -1.09
N ARG A 205 27.35 -8.51 -1.80
CA ARG A 205 28.14 -9.64 -2.28
C ARG A 205 29.09 -10.12 -1.21
N ALA A 206 29.36 -11.42 -1.21
CA ALA A 206 30.46 -11.98 -0.45
C ALA A 206 31.85 -11.73 -1.07
N THR A 207 32.05 -10.62 -1.80
CA THR A 207 33.38 -10.14 -2.18
C THR A 207 34.13 -9.62 -0.94
N ALA A 208 35.44 -9.43 -1.04
CA ALA A 208 36.20 -8.82 0.05
C ALA A 208 35.67 -7.41 0.41
N ALA A 209 35.34 -6.62 -0.62
CA ALA A 209 34.79 -5.28 -0.44
C ALA A 209 33.36 -5.30 0.13
N GLY A 210 32.48 -6.19 -0.35
CA GLY A 210 31.12 -6.33 0.17
C GLY A 210 31.08 -6.78 1.64
N ARG A 211 31.90 -7.78 2.02
CA ARG A 211 32.08 -8.20 3.42
C ARG A 211 32.57 -7.06 4.31
N ARG A 212 33.63 -6.35 3.87
CA ARG A 212 34.17 -5.20 4.61
C ARG A 212 33.13 -4.10 4.78
N PHE A 213 32.32 -3.84 3.75
CA PHE A 213 31.27 -2.82 3.79
C PHE A 213 30.16 -3.19 4.77
N ALA A 214 29.65 -4.42 4.71
CA ALA A 214 28.63 -4.89 5.65
C ALA A 214 29.11 -4.78 7.11
N ALA A 215 30.37 -5.17 7.37
CA ALA A 215 30.97 -5.05 8.70
C ALA A 215 31.13 -3.59 9.15
N GLN A 216 31.55 -2.68 8.26
CA GLN A 216 31.67 -1.26 8.60
C GLN A 216 30.31 -0.58 8.80
N TRP A 217 29.31 -0.94 8.00
CA TRP A 217 27.94 -0.45 8.16
C TRP A 217 27.40 -0.85 9.53
N HIS A 218 27.54 -2.12 9.92
CA HIS A 218 27.19 -2.57 11.26
C HIS A 218 27.91 -1.77 12.35
N ARG A 219 29.25 -1.61 12.27
CA ARG A 219 30.02 -0.84 13.26
C ARG A 219 29.50 0.59 13.41
N ASN A 220 29.25 1.28 12.30
CA ASN A 220 28.76 2.66 12.30
C ASN A 220 27.32 2.79 12.81
N VAL A 221 26.50 1.73 12.73
CA VAL A 221 25.15 1.69 13.30
C VAL A 221 25.18 1.37 14.78
N ALA A 222 25.90 0.32 15.17
CA ALA A 222 25.88 -0.23 16.53
C ALA A 222 26.73 0.58 17.51
N SER A 223 27.84 1.16 17.05
CA SER A 223 28.81 1.86 17.90
C SER A 223 29.51 2.98 17.12
N PRO A 224 28.78 4.01 16.65
CA PRO A 224 29.39 5.13 15.96
C PRO A 224 30.38 5.85 16.89
N GLU A 225 31.56 6.19 16.36
CA GLU A 225 32.53 7.01 17.09
C GLU A 225 31.92 8.37 17.44
N ARG A 226 32.14 8.83 18.68
CA ARG A 226 31.62 10.12 19.14
C ARG A 226 32.21 11.25 18.31
N GLY A 227 31.36 12.15 17.82
CA GLY A 227 31.79 13.25 16.96
C GLY A 227 31.95 12.88 15.48
N SER A 228 31.86 11.60 15.14
CA SER A 228 31.75 11.18 13.72
C SER A 228 30.43 11.66 13.12
N ARG A 229 30.39 11.73 11.79
CA ARG A 229 29.15 12.05 11.03
C ARG A 229 28.01 11.03 11.24
N PHE A 230 28.31 9.87 11.80
CA PHE A 230 27.33 8.80 12.12
C PHE A 230 26.71 8.97 13.50
N TRP A 231 27.40 9.64 14.44
CA TRP A 231 26.99 9.79 15.85
C TRP A 231 25.55 10.30 16.04
N GLY A 232 25.13 11.27 15.23
CA GLY A 232 23.79 11.86 15.29
C GLY A 232 22.73 11.14 14.46
N LYS A 233 23.06 10.04 13.78
CA LYS A 233 22.10 9.30 12.95
C LYS A 233 21.30 8.33 13.81
N THR A 234 20.03 8.17 13.48
CA THR A 234 19.07 7.37 14.25
C THR A 234 18.64 6.10 13.53
N SER A 235 18.87 5.98 12.22
CA SER A 235 18.55 4.76 11.47
C SER A 235 19.73 4.20 10.69
N ASP A 236 19.69 2.90 10.43
CA ASP A 236 20.62 2.18 9.57
C ASP A 236 20.63 2.74 8.14
N GLN A 237 19.48 3.21 7.63
CA GLN A 237 19.38 3.93 6.35
C GLN A 237 20.17 5.24 6.36
N GLN A 238 20.06 6.04 7.43
CA GLN A 238 20.77 7.31 7.54
C GLN A 238 22.29 7.08 7.61
N VAL A 239 22.72 6.05 8.33
CA VAL A 239 24.13 5.64 8.39
C VAL A 239 24.60 5.15 7.02
N PHE A 240 23.83 4.27 6.34
CA PHE A 240 24.17 3.79 5.00
C PHE A 240 24.33 4.95 4.01
N ASN A 241 23.35 5.86 3.96
CA ASN A 241 23.41 7.04 3.10
C ASN A 241 24.61 7.92 3.46
N ALA A 242 24.93 8.10 4.75
CA ALA A 242 26.11 8.86 5.15
C ALA A 242 27.42 8.17 4.74
N MET A 243 27.49 6.84 4.71
CA MET A 243 28.68 6.11 4.24
C MET A 243 28.93 6.25 2.74
N VAL A 244 27.86 6.34 1.94
CA VAL A 244 27.97 6.33 0.46
C VAL A 244 27.71 7.69 -0.20
N ARG A 245 27.47 8.74 0.58
CA ARG A 245 27.16 10.09 0.07
C ARG A 245 27.99 11.17 0.76
N ARG A 246 28.34 12.19 -0.01
CA ARG A 246 28.86 13.48 0.46
C ARG A 246 27.80 14.23 1.23
N GLU A 247 28.18 14.75 2.40
CA GLU A 247 27.28 15.53 3.23
C GLU A 247 26.85 16.81 2.48
N ARG A 248 25.56 17.17 2.57
CA ARG A 248 24.97 18.37 1.94
C ARG A 248 25.06 18.42 0.40
N GLN A 249 25.44 17.33 -0.27
CA GLN A 249 25.38 17.21 -1.72
C GLN A 249 24.25 16.24 -2.09
N TRP A 250 23.41 16.64 -3.04
CA TRP A 250 22.33 15.82 -3.55
C TRP A 250 22.56 15.49 -5.03
N PRO A 251 22.58 14.21 -5.45
CA PRO A 251 22.41 13.01 -4.64
C PRO A 251 23.63 12.64 -3.78
N GLY A 252 24.75 13.35 -3.95
CA GLY A 252 25.95 13.21 -3.11
C GLY A 252 26.80 11.98 -3.40
N VAL A 253 26.49 11.21 -4.46
CA VAL A 253 27.25 10.01 -4.81
C VAL A 253 28.35 10.33 -5.83
N GLY A 254 29.54 9.75 -5.67
CA GLY A 254 30.62 9.82 -6.66
C GLY A 254 30.35 8.91 -7.87
N GLY A 255 30.35 9.48 -9.08
CA GLY A 255 30.10 8.79 -10.34
C GLY A 255 29.48 9.72 -11.39
N ARG A 256 29.59 9.40 -12.69
CA ARG A 256 28.87 10.15 -13.73
C ARG A 256 27.38 9.85 -13.62
N ARG A 257 26.53 10.85 -13.83
CA ARG A 257 25.07 10.65 -13.88
C ARG A 257 24.74 9.59 -14.95
N GLY A 258 23.95 8.59 -14.59
CA GLY A 258 23.63 7.47 -15.48
C GLY A 258 24.61 6.29 -15.42
N GLU A 259 25.61 6.32 -14.54
CA GLU A 259 26.40 5.12 -14.24
C GLU A 259 25.62 4.14 -13.33
N TRP A 260 25.72 2.86 -13.65
CA TRP A 260 25.17 1.78 -12.84
C TRP A 260 26.03 1.48 -11.62
N ILE A 261 27.35 1.56 -11.79
CA ILE A 261 28.34 1.33 -10.76
C ILE A 261 28.97 2.66 -10.37
N MET A 262 28.64 3.11 -9.17
CA MET A 262 29.23 4.29 -8.56
C MET A 262 30.54 3.86 -7.87
N ARG A 263 31.66 4.44 -8.30
CA ARG A 263 33.01 4.13 -7.81
C ARG A 263 33.53 5.27 -6.93
N ARG A 264 34.05 4.93 -5.74
CA ARG A 264 34.57 5.85 -4.72
C ARG A 264 33.48 6.79 -4.16
N LEU A 265 32.76 6.29 -3.16
CA LEU A 265 31.46 6.84 -2.74
C LEU A 265 31.57 7.97 -1.72
N HIS A 266 32.62 7.98 -0.89
CA HIS A 266 32.96 9.07 0.02
C HIS A 266 34.38 8.89 0.57
N GLU A 267 34.99 9.95 1.11
CA GLU A 267 36.32 9.90 1.76
C GLU A 267 36.31 9.06 3.05
N ASP A 268 35.16 8.92 3.71
CA ASP A 268 35.00 8.11 4.94
C ASP A 268 34.94 6.60 4.68
N TRP A 269 34.96 6.20 3.41
CA TRP A 269 35.05 4.79 3.02
C TRP A 269 36.50 4.42 2.72
N ASP A 270 37.08 3.61 3.60
CA ASP A 270 38.49 3.18 3.58
C ASP A 270 38.77 2.04 2.56
N GLY A 271 38.41 2.22 1.29
CA GLY A 271 38.77 1.28 0.23
C GLY A 271 38.05 1.50 -1.11
N ASN A 272 38.19 0.53 -2.03
CA ASN A 272 37.42 0.52 -3.27
C ASN A 272 36.09 -0.21 -3.05
N LEU A 273 34.98 0.41 -3.46
CA LEU A 273 33.64 -0.20 -3.49
C LEU A 273 32.97 0.15 -4.80
N SER A 274 32.36 -0.86 -5.42
CA SER A 274 31.43 -0.69 -6.53
C SER A 274 30.00 -0.73 -5.98
N LEU A 275 29.32 0.42 -5.91
CA LEU A 275 27.90 0.49 -5.51
C LEU A 275 27.00 0.47 -6.74
N GLY A 276 26.10 -0.51 -6.79
CA GLY A 276 25.03 -0.63 -7.75
C GLY A 276 23.72 0.03 -7.29
N ALA A 277 22.84 0.33 -8.23
CA ALA A 277 21.44 0.60 -7.94
C ALA A 277 20.58 -0.60 -8.32
N LEU A 278 19.63 -0.97 -7.45
CA LEU A 278 18.54 -1.87 -7.82
C LEU A 278 17.60 -1.08 -8.74
N PRO A 279 17.30 -1.57 -9.97
CA PRO A 279 16.46 -0.83 -10.90
C PRO A 279 15.09 -0.55 -10.31
N LEU A 280 14.75 0.73 -10.16
CA LEU A 280 13.47 1.15 -9.57
C LEU A 280 12.25 0.49 -10.24
N PRO A 281 12.20 0.30 -11.58
CA PRO A 281 11.07 -0.39 -12.21
C PRO A 281 10.97 -1.89 -11.90
N LEU A 282 12.04 -2.53 -11.44
CA LEU A 282 12.07 -3.94 -11.07
C LEU A 282 12.00 -4.18 -9.55
N PHE A 283 12.43 -3.20 -8.76
CA PHE A 283 12.37 -3.18 -7.30
C PHE A 283 11.63 -1.90 -6.86
N MET A 284 10.31 -1.92 -7.03
CA MET A 284 9.48 -0.72 -6.91
C MET A 284 9.27 -0.31 -5.46
N ASN A 285 9.40 0.99 -5.20
CA ASN A 285 8.88 1.60 -3.99
C ASN A 285 7.35 1.74 -4.05
N GLY A 286 6.73 2.06 -2.92
CA GLY A 286 5.27 1.99 -2.81
C GLY A 286 4.55 3.07 -3.61
N HIS A 287 5.16 4.25 -3.81
CA HIS A 287 4.55 5.28 -4.66
C HIS A 287 4.55 4.86 -6.14
N GLY A 288 5.69 4.36 -6.65
CA GLY A 288 5.80 3.85 -8.01
C GLY A 288 4.83 2.71 -8.31
N TYR A 289 4.57 1.82 -7.34
CA TYR A 289 3.65 0.70 -7.53
C TYR A 289 2.18 1.05 -7.24
N PHE A 290 1.86 1.59 -6.06
CA PHE A 290 0.48 1.77 -5.59
C PHE A 290 -0.17 3.06 -6.08
N VAL A 291 0.61 4.10 -6.40
CA VAL A 291 0.08 5.41 -6.83
C VAL A 291 0.25 5.57 -8.34
N GLN A 292 1.48 5.44 -8.85
CA GLN A 292 1.74 5.64 -10.28
C GLN A 292 1.32 4.45 -11.14
N ALA A 293 1.15 3.26 -10.54
CA ALA A 293 0.99 2.00 -11.26
C ALA A 293 2.05 1.81 -12.37
N ALA A 294 3.29 2.26 -12.12
CA ALA A 294 4.32 2.43 -13.14
C ALA A 294 4.68 1.11 -13.86
N HIS A 295 4.44 -0.03 -13.21
CA HIS A 295 4.70 -1.34 -13.82
C HIS A 295 3.81 -1.59 -15.04
N ARG A 296 2.60 -1.03 -15.05
CA ARG A 296 1.65 -1.14 -16.15
C ARG A 296 2.05 -0.23 -17.31
N SER A 297 2.36 1.04 -17.02
CA SER A 297 2.73 2.01 -18.05
C SER A 297 4.09 1.69 -18.69
N LEU A 298 5.04 1.19 -17.91
CA LEU A 298 6.36 0.78 -18.40
C LEU A 298 6.39 -0.65 -18.97
N GLN A 299 5.29 -1.39 -18.82
CA GLN A 299 5.15 -2.79 -19.22
C GLN A 299 6.32 -3.64 -18.68
N VAL A 300 6.54 -3.56 -17.37
CA VAL A 300 7.56 -4.33 -16.66
C VAL A 300 6.89 -5.26 -15.65
N SER A 301 7.53 -6.40 -15.40
CA SER A 301 7.13 -7.33 -14.35
C SER A 301 8.13 -7.22 -13.20
N PRO A 302 7.82 -6.47 -12.12
CA PRO A 302 8.74 -6.26 -11.02
C PRO A 302 9.09 -7.57 -10.29
N PHE A 303 10.26 -7.62 -9.67
CA PHE A 303 10.62 -8.68 -8.72
C PHE A 303 10.05 -8.41 -7.34
N ALA A 304 10.08 -7.15 -6.91
CA ALA A 304 9.70 -6.77 -5.56
C ALA A 304 8.90 -5.44 -5.52
N VAL A 305 8.02 -5.34 -4.53
CA VAL A 305 7.26 -4.14 -4.19
C VAL A 305 7.43 -3.86 -2.70
N HIS A 306 8.01 -2.71 -2.38
CA HIS A 306 8.22 -2.25 -1.01
C HIS A 306 7.10 -1.29 -0.60
N ALA A 307 6.42 -1.52 0.51
CA ALA A 307 5.35 -0.63 1.02
C ALA A 307 5.85 0.65 1.71
N THR A 308 6.82 1.33 1.08
CA THR A 308 7.15 2.72 1.42
C THR A 308 6.05 3.67 0.96
N TYR A 309 6.06 4.91 1.48
CA TYR A 309 5.06 5.93 1.15
C TYR A 309 3.60 5.54 1.46
N SER A 310 3.39 4.54 2.32
CA SER A 310 2.10 4.35 2.98
C SER A 310 1.83 5.54 3.88
N LEU A 311 0.64 6.12 3.83
CA LEU A 311 0.26 7.23 4.69
C LEU A 311 -0.56 6.70 5.87
N ASP A 312 -0.80 7.54 6.88
CA ASP A 312 -1.41 7.14 8.17
C ASP A 312 -0.46 6.30 9.03
N ASN A 313 0.25 6.97 9.93
CA ASN A 313 1.30 6.44 10.82
C ASN A 313 2.51 5.76 10.15
N HIS A 314 2.45 5.28 8.89
CA HIS A 314 3.47 4.43 8.25
C HIS A 314 3.63 3.04 8.90
N ASP A 315 2.60 2.58 9.62
CA ASP A 315 2.63 1.33 10.36
C ASP A 315 2.18 0.12 9.52
N GLY A 316 2.12 -1.05 10.17
CA GLY A 316 1.70 -2.29 9.51
C GLY A 316 0.23 -2.28 9.04
N VAL A 317 -0.64 -1.46 9.65
CA VAL A 317 -2.06 -1.37 9.26
C VAL A 317 -2.17 -0.67 7.90
N ALA A 318 -1.49 0.46 7.72
CA ALA A 318 -1.48 1.17 6.44
C ALA A 318 -0.84 0.33 5.32
N LYS A 319 0.30 -0.32 5.61
CA LYS A 319 1.01 -1.18 4.65
C LYS A 319 0.18 -2.39 4.22
N ARG A 320 -0.48 -3.06 5.17
CA ARG A 320 -1.45 -4.13 4.89
C ARG A 320 -2.54 -3.65 3.95
N GLN A 321 -3.12 -2.48 4.21
CA GLN A 321 -4.18 -1.93 3.36
C GLN A 321 -3.69 -1.69 1.93
N ARG A 322 -2.49 -1.12 1.74
CA ARG A 322 -1.89 -0.95 0.40
C ARG A 322 -1.74 -2.27 -0.36
N PHE A 323 -1.24 -3.29 0.32
CA PHE A 323 -1.11 -4.62 -0.28
C PHE A 323 -2.47 -5.24 -0.62
N ARG A 324 -3.47 -5.11 0.27
CA ARG A 324 -4.83 -5.59 -0.01
C ARG A 324 -5.42 -4.92 -1.24
N GLU A 325 -5.38 -3.59 -1.32
CA GLU A 325 -5.89 -2.80 -2.46
C GLU A 325 -5.21 -3.15 -3.79
N ALA A 326 -3.98 -3.63 -3.74
CA ALA A 326 -3.22 -4.09 -4.90
C ALA A 326 -3.39 -5.58 -5.23
N GLY A 327 -4.14 -6.34 -4.43
CA GLY A 327 -4.25 -7.80 -4.56
C GLY A 327 -2.97 -8.56 -4.18
N LEU A 328 -2.09 -7.94 -3.39
CA LEU A 328 -0.80 -8.45 -2.95
C LEU A 328 -0.79 -8.92 -1.49
N TRP A 329 -1.96 -9.10 -0.88
CA TRP A 329 -2.08 -9.60 0.49
C TRP A 329 -2.55 -11.05 0.51
N LEU A 330 -1.64 -11.97 0.81
CA LEU A 330 -1.87 -13.42 0.86
C LEU A 330 -2.13 -13.94 2.27
N ALA A 331 -1.92 -13.12 3.30
CA ALA A 331 -2.02 -13.55 4.70
C ALA A 331 -3.45 -13.66 5.24
N ASP A 332 -4.46 -13.14 4.52
CA ASP A 332 -5.87 -13.29 4.92
C ASP A 332 -6.33 -14.75 4.85
N GLY A 333 -7.06 -15.20 5.87
CA GLY A 333 -7.68 -16.52 5.88
C GLY A 333 -8.96 -16.57 5.04
N GLU A 334 -9.61 -17.73 5.04
CA GLU A 334 -10.86 -17.95 4.28
C GLU A 334 -12.04 -17.16 4.86
N GLU A 335 -11.99 -16.83 6.15
CA GLU A 335 -12.99 -15.99 6.83
C GLU A 335 -13.09 -14.58 6.21
N TYR A 336 -11.99 -14.04 5.68
CA TYR A 336 -12.01 -12.74 5.02
C TYR A 336 -12.91 -12.76 3.76
N PHE A 337 -12.99 -13.90 3.06
CA PHE A 337 -13.73 -14.03 1.80
C PHE A 337 -15.18 -14.52 1.98
N ARG A 338 -15.60 -14.79 3.22
CA ARG A 338 -16.95 -15.29 3.54
C ARG A 338 -17.81 -14.21 4.17
N GLY A 339 -19.11 -14.29 3.95
CA GLY A 339 -20.09 -13.42 4.60
C GLY A 339 -21.08 -12.80 3.62
N ARG A 340 -21.74 -11.73 4.08
CA ARG A 340 -22.70 -10.95 3.30
C ARG A 340 -22.16 -9.54 3.12
N PHE A 341 -22.13 -9.10 1.87
CA PHE A 341 -21.45 -7.88 1.46
C PHE A 341 -22.45 -6.84 0.95
N LEU A 342 -22.11 -5.57 1.18
CA LEU A 342 -22.71 -4.41 0.54
C LEU A 342 -21.60 -3.71 -0.25
N ALA A 343 -21.75 -3.56 -1.55
CA ALA A 343 -20.79 -2.87 -2.40
C ALA A 343 -21.42 -1.68 -3.11
N LEU A 344 -20.60 -0.67 -3.38
CA LEU A 344 -20.97 0.46 -4.22
C LEU A 344 -20.34 0.28 -5.60
N ASN A 345 -21.16 0.27 -6.65
CA ASN A 345 -20.73 0.39 -8.04
C ASN A 345 -20.32 1.84 -8.31
N ALA A 346 -19.18 2.24 -7.75
CA ALA A 346 -18.65 3.60 -7.70
C ALA A 346 -18.94 4.43 -8.97
N SER A 347 -19.99 5.25 -8.93
CA SER A 347 -20.27 6.26 -9.95
C SER A 347 -19.61 7.59 -9.56
N VAL A 348 -19.21 8.41 -10.53
CA VAL A 348 -18.64 9.74 -10.26
C VAL A 348 -19.69 10.63 -9.58
N PRO A 349 -19.40 11.23 -8.41
CA PRO A 349 -20.33 12.15 -7.75
C PRO A 349 -20.65 13.37 -8.66
N PRO A 350 -21.90 13.88 -8.68
CA PRO A 350 -22.28 15.00 -9.55
C PRO A 350 -21.39 16.23 -9.40
N ALA A 351 -21.05 16.61 -8.16
CA ALA A 351 -20.12 17.73 -7.89
C ALA A 351 -18.73 17.51 -8.50
N VAL A 352 -18.26 16.26 -8.59
CA VAL A 352 -16.99 15.92 -9.25
C VAL A 352 -17.15 16.03 -10.75
N ALA A 353 -18.24 15.50 -11.31
CA ALA A 353 -18.54 15.62 -12.74
C ALA A 353 -18.64 17.09 -13.19
N ALA A 354 -19.29 17.94 -12.39
CA ALA A 354 -19.38 19.37 -12.62
C ALA A 354 -18.01 20.05 -12.55
N ALA A 355 -17.19 19.73 -11.54
CA ALA A 355 -15.83 20.28 -11.43
C ALA A 355 -14.93 19.86 -12.62
N LEU A 356 -15.05 18.60 -13.07
CA LEU A 356 -14.38 18.11 -14.27
C LEU A 356 -14.85 18.84 -15.53
N GLY A 357 -16.16 19.06 -15.67
CA GLY A 357 -16.74 19.83 -16.77
C GLY A 357 -16.24 21.26 -16.80
N ALA A 358 -16.27 21.95 -15.65
CA ALA A 358 -15.78 23.33 -15.51
C ALA A 358 -14.29 23.46 -15.86
N ALA A 359 -13.45 22.53 -15.40
CA ALA A 359 -12.03 22.52 -15.75
C ALA A 359 -11.83 22.38 -17.27
N ARG A 360 -12.56 21.46 -17.91
CA ARG A 360 -12.51 21.27 -19.38
C ARG A 360 -12.98 22.51 -20.14
N SER A 361 -14.10 23.10 -19.76
CA SER A 361 -14.63 24.32 -20.38
C SER A 361 -13.68 25.51 -20.26
N ALA A 362 -12.88 25.56 -19.20
CA ALA A 362 -11.85 26.58 -18.99
C ALA A 362 -10.49 26.25 -19.64
N GLY A 363 -10.35 25.12 -20.36
CA GLY A 363 -9.08 24.67 -20.91
C GLY A 363 -8.02 24.31 -19.85
N GLN A 364 -8.45 24.03 -18.61
CA GLN A 364 -7.59 23.69 -17.49
C GLN A 364 -7.43 22.18 -17.33
N SER A 365 -6.29 21.75 -16.79
CA SER A 365 -6.12 20.36 -16.36
C SER A 365 -7.15 20.01 -15.27
N PRO A 366 -7.88 18.89 -15.36
CA PRO A 366 -8.78 18.43 -14.30
C PRO A 366 -8.04 17.90 -13.06
N ASN A 367 -6.72 17.74 -13.15
CA ASN A 367 -5.88 17.25 -12.05
C ASN A 367 -5.42 18.41 -11.17
N HIS A 368 -6.34 18.94 -10.38
CA HIS A 368 -6.07 20.03 -9.46
C HIS A 368 -6.86 19.89 -8.16
N ILE A 369 -6.46 20.67 -7.16
CA ILE A 369 -6.98 20.55 -5.80
C ILE A 369 -8.49 20.83 -5.68
N GLY A 370 -9.08 21.59 -6.60
CA GLY A 370 -10.53 21.88 -6.61
C GLY A 370 -11.37 20.63 -6.92
N VAL A 371 -11.04 19.92 -8.01
CA VAL A 371 -11.69 18.65 -8.36
C VAL A 371 -11.42 17.61 -7.27
N HIS A 372 -10.20 17.56 -6.74
CA HIS A 372 -9.86 16.64 -5.65
C HIS A 372 -10.67 16.89 -4.37
N ALA A 373 -10.85 18.15 -3.99
CA ALA A 373 -11.68 18.53 -2.84
C ALA A 373 -13.15 18.14 -3.03
N ALA A 374 -13.71 18.35 -4.23
CA ALA A 374 -15.05 17.89 -4.56
C ALA A 374 -15.16 16.36 -4.45
N ALA A 375 -14.13 15.63 -4.89
CA ALA A 375 -14.06 14.18 -4.82
C ALA A 375 -14.07 13.68 -3.37
N LEU A 376 -13.18 14.19 -2.51
CA LEU A 376 -13.13 13.78 -1.10
C LEU A 376 -14.45 14.04 -0.37
N ARG A 377 -15.09 15.19 -0.59
CA ARG A 377 -16.40 15.47 0.02
C ARG A 377 -17.48 14.49 -0.45
N GLY A 378 -17.54 14.23 -1.75
CA GLY A 378 -18.48 13.26 -2.32
C GLY A 378 -18.27 11.85 -1.76
N TYR A 379 -17.02 11.41 -1.65
CA TYR A 379 -16.66 10.10 -1.12
C TYR A 379 -17.07 9.93 0.34
N LEU A 380 -16.80 10.92 1.19
CA LEU A 380 -17.19 10.86 2.60
C LEU A 380 -18.71 10.91 2.78
N ALA A 381 -19.42 11.72 1.99
CA ALA A 381 -20.87 11.77 1.98
C ALA A 381 -21.48 10.40 1.65
N GLU A 382 -21.04 9.76 0.57
CA GLU A 382 -21.49 8.41 0.22
C GLU A 382 -21.17 7.40 1.31
N LEU A 383 -19.97 7.50 1.89
CA LEU A 383 -19.55 6.56 2.91
C LEU A 383 -20.38 6.65 4.18
N ARG A 384 -20.89 7.84 4.55
CA ARG A 384 -21.81 8.02 5.69
C ARG A 384 -23.05 7.14 5.53
N ASP A 385 -23.70 7.24 4.37
CA ASP A 385 -24.96 6.56 4.10
C ASP A 385 -24.71 5.06 3.89
N ALA A 386 -23.62 4.69 3.21
CA ALA A 386 -23.22 3.30 3.03
C ALA A 386 -22.91 2.60 4.36
N LEU A 387 -22.21 3.26 5.30
CA LEU A 387 -21.94 2.72 6.64
C LEU A 387 -23.22 2.49 7.44
N ALA A 388 -24.14 3.46 7.42
CA ALA A 388 -25.42 3.32 8.11
C ALA A 388 -26.25 2.17 7.54
N LEU A 389 -26.31 2.05 6.20
CA LEU A 389 -27.03 0.97 5.54
C LEU A 389 -26.37 -0.40 5.80
N ALA A 390 -25.06 -0.51 5.68
CA ALA A 390 -24.31 -1.74 5.94
C ALA A 390 -24.56 -2.25 7.37
N ARG A 391 -24.54 -1.34 8.35
CA ARG A 391 -24.83 -1.67 9.76
C ARG A 391 -26.27 -2.11 9.96
N ALA A 392 -27.23 -1.41 9.35
CA ALA A 392 -28.66 -1.77 9.43
C ALA A 392 -28.94 -3.15 8.80
N LEU A 393 -28.24 -3.50 7.72
CA LEU A 393 -28.34 -4.78 7.02
C LEU A 393 -27.49 -5.91 7.64
N ARG A 394 -26.59 -5.58 8.58
CA ARG A 394 -25.54 -6.49 9.09
C ARG A 394 -24.73 -7.11 7.95
N ARG A 395 -24.19 -6.25 7.08
CA ARG A 395 -23.34 -6.62 5.95
C ARG A 395 -21.98 -5.96 6.06
N THR A 396 -20.93 -6.66 5.66
CA THR A 396 -19.58 -6.10 5.54
C THR A 396 -19.55 -5.15 4.34
N LEU A 397 -19.14 -3.91 4.57
CA LEU A 397 -19.05 -2.91 3.51
C LEU A 397 -17.80 -3.16 2.66
N VAL A 398 -17.99 -3.27 1.35
CA VAL A 398 -16.92 -3.20 0.37
C VAL A 398 -16.76 -1.73 -0.02
N LEU A 399 -15.61 -1.16 0.34
CA LEU A 399 -15.26 0.21 0.00
C LEU A 399 -15.18 0.37 -1.53
N PRO A 400 -15.69 1.48 -2.09
CA PRO A 400 -15.57 1.76 -3.51
C PRO A 400 -14.10 2.02 -3.89
N ARG A 401 -13.80 1.83 -5.18
CA ARG A 401 -12.54 2.34 -5.75
C ARG A 401 -12.66 3.84 -5.98
N TRP A 402 -12.03 4.63 -5.12
CA TRP A 402 -11.98 6.09 -5.26
C TRP A 402 -10.99 6.53 -6.33
N THR A 403 -11.08 7.78 -6.75
CA THR A 403 -10.17 8.41 -7.71
C THR A 403 -9.52 9.63 -7.07
N CYS A 404 -8.19 9.72 -7.18
CA CYS A 404 -7.42 10.86 -6.74
C CYS A 404 -6.90 11.67 -7.93
N TYR A 405 -7.12 12.98 -7.87
CA TYR A 405 -6.78 13.96 -8.92
C TYR A 405 -5.55 14.78 -8.57
N VAL A 406 -5.02 14.59 -7.35
CA VAL A 406 -3.82 15.23 -6.82
C VAL A 406 -3.05 14.15 -6.07
N ASP A 407 -1.72 14.19 -6.18
CA ASP A 407 -0.81 13.36 -5.42
C ASP A 407 -0.68 13.85 -3.97
N LYS A 408 -0.46 12.94 -3.03
CA LYS A 408 -0.39 13.28 -1.60
C LYS A 408 1.04 13.18 -1.09
N LEU A 409 1.53 14.25 -0.46
CA LEU A 409 2.87 14.31 0.09
C LEU A 409 2.89 14.01 1.59
N TRP A 410 3.98 13.38 2.06
CA TRP A 410 4.22 13.19 3.49
C TRP A 410 4.63 14.50 4.16
N ALA A 411 3.95 14.87 5.26
CA ALA A 411 4.29 15.98 6.14
C ALA A 411 4.45 17.38 5.50
N GLY A 412 3.83 17.62 4.34
CA GLY A 412 3.88 18.93 3.69
C GLY A 412 5.28 19.44 3.39
N SER A 413 6.30 18.58 3.25
CA SER A 413 7.70 19.00 3.07
C SER A 413 8.01 19.74 1.77
N ASP A 414 7.18 19.61 0.73
CA ASP A 414 7.48 20.10 -0.62
C ASP A 414 6.29 20.84 -1.27
N ASN A 415 6.61 21.71 -2.23
CA ASN A 415 5.63 22.49 -3.00
C ASN A 415 5.06 21.70 -4.18
N ILE A 416 4.13 20.78 -3.90
CA ILE A 416 3.41 20.03 -4.96
C ILE A 416 2.54 20.94 -5.84
N ILE A 417 2.10 22.11 -5.33
CA ILE A 417 1.27 23.06 -6.07
C ILE A 417 2.04 23.62 -7.27
N GLY A 418 3.30 23.99 -7.06
CA GLY A 418 4.22 24.42 -8.11
C GLY A 418 4.64 23.28 -9.05
N MET A 419 4.41 22.03 -8.68
CA MET A 419 4.83 20.83 -9.40
C MET A 419 3.66 20.10 -10.10
N GLY A 420 2.60 20.82 -10.45
CA GLY A 420 1.44 20.25 -11.15
C GLY A 420 0.67 19.23 -10.32
N PHE A 421 0.65 19.42 -8.99
CA PHE A 421 -0.02 18.53 -8.03
C PHE A 421 0.55 17.10 -7.98
N MET A 422 1.83 16.96 -8.29
CA MET A 422 2.59 15.70 -8.27
C MET A 422 3.78 15.79 -7.31
N TYR A 423 4.12 14.66 -6.67
CA TYR A 423 5.32 14.56 -5.82
C TYR A 423 6.61 14.90 -6.60
N PRO A 424 7.59 15.65 -6.06
CA PRO A 424 8.86 15.93 -6.75
C PRO A 424 9.56 14.66 -7.29
N GLY A 425 9.78 14.61 -8.60
CA GLY A 425 10.33 13.46 -9.30
C GLY A 425 9.29 12.51 -9.90
N SER A 426 8.00 12.62 -9.55
CA SER A 426 6.93 11.81 -10.18
C SER A 426 6.32 12.46 -11.43
N GLN A 427 6.73 13.68 -11.79
CA GLN A 427 6.24 14.41 -12.98
C GLN A 427 6.65 13.75 -14.32
N ASP A 428 7.50 12.72 -14.25
CA ASP A 428 8.03 12.01 -15.42
C ASP A 428 7.01 11.09 -16.11
N ALA A 429 5.82 10.92 -15.54
CA ALA A 429 4.74 10.14 -16.12
C ALA A 429 3.37 10.77 -15.81
N PRO A 430 2.42 10.75 -16.76
CA PRO A 430 1.06 11.21 -16.51
C PRO A 430 0.24 10.13 -15.78
N PHE A 431 0.42 10.00 -14.46
CA PHE A 431 -0.32 9.02 -13.65
C PHE A 431 -1.59 9.60 -13.01
N LEU A 432 -1.84 10.90 -13.11
CA LEU A 432 -3.05 11.53 -12.62
C LEU A 432 -4.17 11.49 -13.69
N PRO A 433 -5.42 11.16 -13.32
CA PRO A 433 -5.84 10.69 -12.00
C PRO A 433 -5.51 9.20 -11.79
N PHE A 434 -5.42 8.77 -10.53
CA PHE A 434 -5.15 7.37 -10.16
C PHE A 434 -6.22 6.81 -9.21
N ALA A 435 -6.28 5.48 -9.09
CA ALA A 435 -7.12 4.81 -8.10
C ALA A 435 -6.64 5.16 -6.70
N CYS A 436 -7.47 5.84 -5.92
CA CYS A 436 -7.05 6.43 -4.66
C CYS A 436 -6.93 5.39 -3.55
N PRO A 437 -5.74 5.23 -2.94
CA PRO A 437 -5.54 4.39 -1.77
C PRO A 437 -6.39 4.85 -0.58
N MET A 438 -6.78 3.92 0.30
CA MET A 438 -7.59 4.23 1.47
C MET A 438 -6.93 5.28 2.37
N ASP A 439 -5.63 5.21 2.62
CA ASP A 439 -4.87 6.17 3.43
C ASP A 439 -4.72 7.58 2.80
N HIS A 440 -5.21 7.78 1.58
CA HIS A 440 -5.38 9.09 0.97
C HIS A 440 -6.75 9.69 1.28
N VAL A 441 -7.79 8.86 1.48
CA VAL A 441 -9.19 9.29 1.68
C VAL A 441 -9.64 9.16 3.14
N LEU A 442 -9.15 8.17 3.87
CA LEU A 442 -9.52 7.76 5.22
C LEU A 442 -8.28 7.45 6.06
N SER A 443 -8.45 7.16 7.36
CA SER A 443 -7.39 6.65 8.23
C SER A 443 -7.58 5.14 8.47
N PRO A 444 -6.77 4.25 7.85
CA PRO A 444 -6.74 2.83 8.19
C PRO A 444 -6.58 2.57 9.69
N ALA A 445 -5.77 3.36 10.42
CA ALA A 445 -5.58 3.23 11.86
C ALA A 445 -6.86 3.52 12.65
N ALA A 446 -7.63 4.55 12.28
CA ALA A 446 -8.91 4.86 12.90
C ALA A 446 -9.95 3.74 12.66
N TRP A 447 -9.97 3.17 11.45
CA TRP A 447 -10.85 2.05 11.09
C TRP A 447 -10.48 0.77 11.83
N ALA A 448 -9.19 0.45 11.94
CA ALA A 448 -8.70 -0.68 12.72
C ALA A 448 -9.03 -0.50 14.21
N LYS A 449 -8.82 0.69 14.77
CA LYS A 449 -9.16 1.01 16.18
C LYS A 449 -10.65 0.88 16.48
N ALA A 450 -11.50 1.17 15.50
CA ALA A 450 -12.95 1.03 15.62
C ALA A 450 -13.45 -0.40 15.33
N GLU A 451 -12.54 -1.34 15.06
CA GLU A 451 -12.83 -2.75 14.76
C GLU A 451 -13.87 -2.91 13.65
N VAL A 452 -13.79 -2.05 12.64
CA VAL A 452 -14.72 -2.10 11.51
C VAL A 452 -14.30 -3.21 10.58
N ASP A 453 -15.17 -4.19 10.40
CA ASP A 453 -15.00 -5.17 9.33
C ASP A 453 -15.38 -4.53 7.98
N TYR A 454 -14.43 -4.49 7.05
CA TYR A 454 -14.62 -3.95 5.70
C TYR A 454 -13.77 -4.70 4.69
N ARG A 455 -14.11 -4.54 3.41
CA ARG A 455 -13.30 -5.03 2.30
C ARG A 455 -12.90 -3.86 1.42
N ASP A 456 -11.71 -3.90 0.85
CA ASP A 456 -11.24 -2.90 -0.09
C ASP A 456 -11.88 -3.07 -1.48
N GLY A 457 -11.77 -2.06 -2.34
CA GLY A 457 -12.38 -2.10 -3.67
C GLY A 457 -11.78 -3.15 -4.62
N SER A 458 -10.64 -3.78 -4.29
CA SER A 458 -10.08 -4.88 -5.06
C SER A 458 -10.64 -6.25 -4.65
N PHE A 459 -11.31 -6.34 -3.50
CA PHE A 459 -11.91 -7.55 -2.96
C PHE A 459 -12.78 -8.29 -3.98
N LEU A 460 -13.65 -7.56 -4.68
CA LEU A 460 -14.57 -8.10 -5.69
C LEU A 460 -13.86 -8.71 -6.91
N SER A 461 -12.58 -8.39 -7.12
CA SER A 461 -11.74 -8.98 -8.15
C SER A 461 -10.78 -10.06 -7.62
N SER A 462 -10.89 -10.44 -6.34
CA SER A 462 -10.02 -11.44 -5.75
C SER A 462 -10.31 -12.82 -6.35
N PRO A 463 -9.28 -13.56 -6.82
CA PRO A 463 -9.46 -14.93 -7.29
C PRO A 463 -9.79 -15.92 -6.17
N ARG A 464 -9.77 -15.47 -4.90
CA ARG A 464 -10.14 -16.27 -3.72
C ARG A 464 -11.62 -16.16 -3.34
N LEU A 465 -12.38 -15.30 -4.02
CA LEU A 465 -13.82 -15.29 -3.86
C LEU A 465 -14.41 -16.59 -4.40
N SER A 466 -15.49 -17.08 -3.79
CA SER A 466 -16.26 -18.21 -4.32
C SER A 466 -16.66 -17.92 -5.79
N PRO A 467 -16.70 -18.94 -6.67
CA PRO A 467 -17.07 -18.75 -8.08
C PRO A 467 -18.38 -17.99 -8.28
N GLU A 468 -19.37 -18.22 -7.42
CA GLU A 468 -20.68 -17.55 -7.45
C GLU A 468 -20.55 -16.05 -7.22
N LEU A 469 -19.81 -15.65 -6.18
CA LEU A 469 -19.50 -14.24 -5.88
C LEU A 469 -18.60 -13.60 -6.93
N THR A 470 -17.67 -14.36 -7.52
CA THR A 470 -16.78 -13.86 -8.58
C THR A 470 -17.57 -13.55 -9.86
N ALA A 471 -18.45 -14.47 -10.28
CA ALA A 471 -19.34 -14.26 -11.41
C ALA A 471 -20.31 -13.09 -11.15
N ALA A 472 -20.86 -13.03 -9.94
CA ALA A 472 -21.68 -11.92 -9.50
C ALA A 472 -20.92 -10.58 -9.57
N ALA A 473 -19.70 -10.51 -9.04
CA ALA A 473 -18.86 -9.32 -9.01
C ALA A 473 -18.49 -8.80 -10.41
N ALA A 474 -18.28 -9.69 -11.38
CA ALA A 474 -17.98 -9.33 -12.77
C ALA A 474 -19.15 -8.63 -13.48
N GLY A 475 -20.37 -8.73 -12.94
CA GLY A 475 -21.60 -8.22 -13.55
C GLY A 475 -22.13 -9.16 -14.64
N PRO A 476 -23.39 -9.00 -15.07
CA PRO A 476 -23.91 -9.81 -16.16
C PRO A 476 -23.11 -9.49 -17.44
N PRO A 477 -22.67 -10.51 -18.21
CA PRO A 477 -22.29 -10.27 -19.60
C PRO A 477 -23.49 -9.64 -20.34
N LEU A 478 -23.21 -8.90 -21.42
CA LEU A 478 -24.24 -8.40 -22.34
C LEU A 478 -24.96 -9.61 -22.99
N LEU A 479 -25.92 -10.19 -22.26
CA LEU A 479 -26.78 -11.27 -22.73
C LEU A 479 -28.15 -10.72 -23.07
N ASP A 480 -28.77 -11.30 -24.08
CA ASP A 480 -30.14 -10.96 -24.44
C ASP A 480 -31.14 -11.40 -23.35
N ASP A 481 -32.35 -10.85 -23.43
CA ASP A 481 -33.39 -11.09 -22.42
C ASP A 481 -33.87 -12.55 -22.33
N ARG A 482 -33.59 -13.37 -23.35
CA ARG A 482 -34.02 -14.77 -23.40
C ARG A 482 -33.02 -15.67 -22.67
N GLU A 483 -31.73 -15.44 -22.88
CA GLU A 483 -30.62 -16.12 -22.19
C GLU A 483 -30.58 -15.78 -20.70
N ARG A 484 -30.84 -14.50 -20.36
CA ARG A 484 -30.96 -14.03 -18.97
C ARG A 484 -32.04 -14.80 -18.19
N ARG A 485 -33.19 -15.07 -18.82
CA ARG A 485 -34.32 -15.78 -18.21
C ARG A 485 -34.07 -17.29 -18.02
N LEU A 486 -33.29 -17.91 -18.91
CA LEU A 486 -32.94 -19.33 -18.79
C LEU A 486 -31.91 -19.58 -17.67
N LEU A 487 -30.89 -18.72 -17.54
CA LEU A 487 -29.86 -18.84 -16.50
C LEU A 487 -30.39 -18.52 -15.09
N THR A 488 -31.35 -17.60 -14.98
CA THR A 488 -31.96 -17.22 -13.68
C THR A 488 -32.75 -18.37 -13.03
N ARG A 489 -33.17 -19.38 -13.80
CA ARG A 489 -33.87 -20.57 -13.26
C ARG A 489 -32.93 -21.71 -12.86
N LEU A 490 -31.66 -21.67 -13.24
CA LEU A 490 -30.73 -22.80 -13.08
C LEU A 490 -29.67 -22.58 -11.98
N CYS A 491 -29.45 -21.35 -11.52
CA CYS A 491 -28.54 -21.07 -10.40
C CYS A 491 -29.31 -20.67 -9.15
N CYS A 492 -28.84 -21.16 -8.00
CA CYS A 492 -29.30 -20.87 -6.63
C CYS A 492 -29.64 -19.38 -6.39
N GLU A 493 -30.45 -19.11 -5.36
CA GLU A 493 -30.73 -17.78 -4.78
C GLU A 493 -29.65 -16.74 -5.14
N GLN A 494 -30.06 -15.66 -5.82
CA GLN A 494 -29.17 -14.70 -6.48
C GLN A 494 -27.94 -14.33 -5.63
N ALA A 495 -26.77 -14.86 -5.99
CA ALA A 495 -25.51 -14.62 -5.29
C ALA A 495 -25.18 -13.12 -5.19
N ALA A 496 -25.63 -12.32 -6.17
CA ALA A 496 -25.69 -10.87 -6.04
C ALA A 496 -27.00 -10.28 -6.57
N VAL A 497 -27.38 -9.15 -5.96
CA VAL A 497 -28.57 -8.37 -6.31
C VAL A 497 -28.16 -6.92 -6.54
N ASP A 498 -28.54 -6.38 -7.71
CA ASP A 498 -28.42 -4.96 -8.02
C ASP A 498 -29.63 -4.20 -7.50
N VAL A 499 -29.37 -3.24 -6.62
CA VAL A 499 -30.37 -2.36 -6.00
C VAL A 499 -30.52 -1.11 -6.86
N GLN A 500 -31.75 -0.81 -7.26
CA GLN A 500 -32.07 0.41 -8.00
C GLN A 500 -32.51 1.49 -7.02
N LEU A 501 -32.01 2.70 -7.22
CA LEU A 501 -32.37 3.86 -6.42
C LEU A 501 -33.34 4.74 -7.20
N LEU A 502 -34.43 5.14 -6.56
CA LEU A 502 -35.47 5.97 -7.16
C LEU A 502 -35.73 7.21 -6.29
N GLU A 503 -36.08 8.32 -6.93
CA GLU A 503 -36.73 9.42 -6.22
C GLU A 503 -38.00 8.92 -5.53
N ARG A 504 -38.33 9.49 -4.37
CA ARG A 504 -39.39 8.94 -3.51
C ARG A 504 -40.75 8.85 -4.21
N SER A 505 -41.12 9.88 -4.98
CA SER A 505 -42.37 9.87 -5.76
C SER A 505 -42.41 8.75 -6.81
N ALA A 506 -41.29 8.52 -7.50
CA ALA A 506 -41.18 7.44 -8.49
C ALA A 506 -41.18 6.05 -7.81
N TYR A 507 -40.56 5.95 -6.63
CA TYR A 507 -40.62 4.74 -5.82
C TYR A 507 -42.06 4.40 -5.41
N ASP A 508 -42.83 5.37 -4.92
CA ASP A 508 -44.20 5.14 -4.47
C ASP A 508 -45.10 4.64 -5.61
N VAL A 509 -44.95 5.21 -6.82
CA VAL A 509 -45.62 4.73 -8.03
C VAL A 509 -45.21 3.30 -8.38
N ALA A 510 -43.91 3.01 -8.37
CA ALA A 510 -43.40 1.67 -8.67
C ALA A 510 -43.88 0.64 -7.62
N ALA A 511 -43.85 0.99 -6.34
CA ALA A 511 -44.28 0.14 -5.24
C ALA A 511 -45.78 -0.18 -5.32
N ALA A 512 -46.62 0.81 -5.65
CA ALA A 512 -48.05 0.62 -5.88
C ALA A 512 -48.35 -0.31 -7.07
N ALA A 513 -47.49 -0.33 -8.08
CA ALA A 513 -47.57 -1.22 -9.24
C ALA A 513 -47.02 -2.64 -8.97
N GLY A 514 -46.70 -3.00 -7.72
CA GLY A 514 -46.08 -4.28 -7.37
C GLY A 514 -44.57 -4.33 -7.64
N GLY A 515 -43.92 -3.17 -7.70
CA GLY A 515 -42.48 -3.00 -7.90
C GLY A 515 -41.63 -3.87 -6.97
N GLY A 516 -40.55 -4.42 -7.53
CA GLY A 516 -39.78 -5.52 -6.92
C GLY A 516 -38.97 -5.14 -5.68
N ALA A 517 -38.54 -6.18 -4.94
CA ALA A 517 -37.76 -6.09 -3.70
C ALA A 517 -36.37 -5.43 -3.83
N THR A 518 -35.96 -5.04 -5.03
CA THR A 518 -34.66 -4.44 -5.38
C THR A 518 -34.70 -2.91 -5.49
N LEU A 519 -35.84 -2.28 -5.22
CA LEU A 519 -36.01 -0.83 -5.28
C LEU A 519 -35.80 -0.19 -3.91
N LEU A 520 -35.07 0.92 -3.86
CA LEU A 520 -34.94 1.78 -2.68
C LEU A 520 -35.29 3.23 -2.99
N PRO A 521 -36.13 3.90 -2.18
CA PRO A 521 -36.34 5.33 -2.29
C PRO A 521 -35.13 6.09 -1.72
N LEU A 522 -34.72 7.15 -2.41
CA LEU A 522 -33.81 8.15 -1.86
C LEU A 522 -34.45 8.84 -0.64
N GLY A 523 -33.59 9.30 0.28
CA GLY A 523 -34.00 9.88 1.56
C GLY A 523 -34.76 8.92 2.48
N ALA A 524 -34.52 7.61 2.39
CA ALA A 524 -35.03 6.64 3.35
C ALA A 524 -34.33 6.75 4.71
N THR A 525 -34.92 6.18 5.75
CA THR A 525 -34.12 5.86 6.95
C THR A 525 -33.36 4.56 6.76
N ALA A 526 -32.23 4.35 7.47
CA ALA A 526 -31.47 3.10 7.38
C ALA A 526 -32.33 1.89 7.78
N VAL A 527 -33.22 2.04 8.77
CA VAL A 527 -34.20 1.03 9.19
C VAL A 527 -35.22 0.74 8.07
N GLU A 528 -35.77 1.77 7.43
CA GLU A 528 -36.68 1.62 6.29
C GLU A 528 -36.00 0.88 5.14
N ALA A 529 -34.81 1.34 4.72
CA ALA A 529 -34.03 0.72 3.66
C ALA A 529 -33.68 -0.75 3.98
N ALA A 530 -33.32 -1.03 5.24
CA ALA A 530 -33.06 -2.40 5.68
C ALA A 530 -34.32 -3.27 5.68
N LYS A 531 -35.50 -2.73 5.99
CA LYS A 531 -36.77 -3.46 5.90
C LYS A 531 -37.12 -3.79 4.45
N LEU A 532 -36.92 -2.84 3.54
CA LEU A 532 -37.19 -3.01 2.11
C LEU A 532 -36.26 -4.06 1.48
N LEU A 533 -34.96 -4.01 1.79
CA LEU A 533 -33.98 -4.98 1.27
C LEU A 533 -33.96 -6.31 2.04
N GLY A 534 -34.40 -6.33 3.30
CA GLY A 534 -34.37 -7.49 4.18
C GLY A 534 -35.41 -8.57 3.89
N GLY A 535 -36.35 -8.31 2.97
CA GLY A 535 -37.33 -9.29 2.49
C GLY A 535 -36.70 -10.38 1.59
N ARG A 536 -37.24 -10.59 0.38
CA ARG A 536 -36.79 -11.64 -0.56
C ARG A 536 -35.30 -11.58 -0.95
N ASN A 537 -34.62 -10.45 -0.70
CA ASN A 537 -33.20 -10.23 -1.03
C ASN A 537 -32.25 -10.38 0.18
N GLY A 538 -32.77 -10.67 1.38
CA GLY A 538 -31.96 -10.85 2.59
C GLY A 538 -30.97 -12.02 2.51
N GLY A 539 -31.23 -13.00 1.64
CA GLY A 539 -30.39 -14.16 1.37
C GLY A 539 -29.22 -13.92 0.43
N ALA A 540 -29.23 -12.85 -0.38
CA ALA A 540 -28.16 -12.59 -1.34
C ALA A 540 -26.82 -12.37 -0.65
N ALA A 541 -25.75 -13.01 -1.13
CA ALA A 541 -24.42 -12.84 -0.55
C ALA A 541 -23.85 -11.44 -0.82
N LEU A 542 -24.19 -10.81 -1.94
CA LEU A 542 -23.74 -9.46 -2.30
C LEU A 542 -24.91 -8.55 -2.72
N LEU A 543 -25.02 -7.37 -2.10
CA LEU A 543 -25.89 -6.29 -2.59
C LEU A 543 -25.02 -5.22 -3.25
N ARG A 544 -25.39 -4.78 -4.45
CA ARG A 544 -24.69 -3.71 -5.18
C ARG A 544 -25.61 -2.52 -5.33
N LEU A 545 -25.16 -1.35 -4.91
CA LEU A 545 -25.84 -0.08 -5.15
C LEU A 545 -25.05 0.74 -6.16
N PRO A 546 -25.69 1.49 -7.07
CA PRO A 546 -24.99 2.41 -7.96
C PRO A 546 -24.25 3.53 -7.20
N HIS A 547 -24.77 3.92 -6.04
CA HIS A 547 -24.15 4.87 -5.11
C HIS A 547 -24.87 4.85 -3.77
N ALA A 548 -24.39 5.63 -2.79
CA ALA A 548 -25.13 5.91 -1.56
C ALA A 548 -25.47 7.40 -1.37
N ARG A 549 -25.26 8.24 -2.39
CA ARG A 549 -25.57 9.68 -2.33
C ARG A 549 -27.05 9.94 -2.09
N GLY A 550 -27.37 10.73 -1.06
CA GLY A 550 -28.74 11.10 -0.72
C GLY A 550 -29.62 9.90 -0.37
N LEU A 551 -29.02 8.72 -0.15
CA LEU A 551 -29.75 7.50 0.06
C LEU A 551 -30.49 7.55 1.39
N LEU A 552 -29.80 8.07 2.42
CA LEU A 552 -30.33 8.08 3.78
C LEU A 552 -30.54 9.49 4.30
N CYS A 553 -31.74 9.74 4.81
CA CYS A 553 -32.07 10.95 5.57
C CYS A 553 -31.81 10.81 7.08
N GLY A 554 -31.66 9.59 7.56
CA GLY A 554 -31.52 9.28 8.97
C GLY A 554 -31.23 7.80 9.20
N VAL A 555 -30.85 7.44 10.43
CA VAL A 555 -30.70 6.03 10.81
C VAL A 555 -32.07 5.36 10.98
N GLY A 556 -33.06 6.09 11.48
CA GLY A 556 -34.35 5.54 11.90
C GLY A 556 -34.29 4.99 13.34
N GLY A 557 -35.46 4.75 13.94
CA GLY A 557 -35.58 4.24 15.30
C GLY A 557 -35.44 5.29 16.41
N ARG A 558 -35.01 4.86 17.60
CA ARG A 558 -34.91 5.72 18.80
C ARG A 558 -33.78 6.75 18.68
N PRO A 559 -33.89 7.95 19.28
CA PRO A 559 -32.82 8.95 19.29
C PRO A 559 -31.43 8.44 19.73
N ALA A 560 -31.38 7.43 20.60
CA ALA A 560 -30.14 6.78 21.03
C ALA A 560 -29.38 6.11 19.86
N ALA A 561 -30.08 5.42 18.95
CA ALA A 561 -29.44 4.75 17.81
C ALA A 561 -28.74 5.74 16.87
N THR A 562 -29.35 6.91 16.65
CA THR A 562 -28.73 7.99 15.88
C THR A 562 -27.46 8.52 16.57
N ARG A 563 -27.47 8.69 17.90
CA ARG A 563 -26.28 9.13 18.65
C ARG A 563 -25.16 8.10 18.61
N GLU A 564 -25.50 6.83 18.82
CA GLU A 564 -24.54 5.71 18.74
C GLU A 564 -23.90 5.61 17.35
N PHE A 565 -24.71 5.65 16.29
CA PHE A 565 -24.18 5.64 14.92
C PHE A 565 -23.27 6.83 14.66
N ASN A 566 -23.67 8.05 15.04
CA ASN A 566 -22.84 9.24 14.84
C ASN A 566 -21.52 9.15 15.61
N HIS A 567 -21.54 8.63 16.84
CA HIS A 567 -20.32 8.43 17.64
C HIS A 567 -19.37 7.43 16.95
N PHE A 568 -19.92 6.32 16.45
CA PHE A 568 -19.18 5.31 15.68
C PHE A 568 -18.62 5.86 14.36
N ALA A 569 -19.44 6.57 13.57
CA ALA A 569 -19.08 6.99 12.21
C ALA A 569 -18.15 8.21 12.19
N GLN A 570 -18.21 9.08 13.21
CA GLN A 570 -17.45 10.33 13.22
C GLN A 570 -15.92 10.16 13.07
N PRO A 571 -15.22 9.24 13.76
CA PRO A 571 -13.78 9.05 13.53
C PRO A 571 -13.49 8.43 12.16
N LEU A 572 -14.43 7.67 11.59
CA LEU A 572 -14.25 6.96 10.32
C LEU A 572 -14.41 7.85 9.09
N LEU A 573 -15.19 8.93 9.21
CA LEU A 573 -15.56 9.84 8.12
C LEU A 573 -14.71 11.12 8.10
N ARG A 574 -13.45 11.03 8.52
CA ARG A 574 -12.48 12.13 8.46
C ARG A 574 -11.46 11.86 7.37
N ALA A 575 -11.35 12.78 6.42
CA ALA A 575 -10.24 12.76 5.50
C ALA A 575 -8.93 13.06 6.25
N PRO A 576 -7.84 12.34 5.95
CA PRO A 576 -6.52 12.74 6.37
C PRO A 576 -6.19 14.15 5.89
N ALA A 577 -5.25 14.82 6.57
CA ALA A 577 -4.80 16.13 6.14
C ALA A 577 -4.10 16.06 4.78
N TRP A 578 -4.49 16.94 3.86
CA TRP A 578 -3.87 17.16 2.56
C TRP A 578 -3.12 18.48 2.60
N CYS A 579 -1.85 18.42 2.98
CA CYS A 579 -1.02 19.60 3.22
C CYS A 579 0.20 19.64 2.30
N ALA A 580 0.60 20.85 1.91
CA ALA A 580 1.82 21.11 1.17
C ALA A 580 2.51 22.37 1.73
N ARG A 581 3.83 22.39 1.74
CA ARG A 581 4.57 23.64 1.90
C ARG A 581 4.34 24.47 0.67
N CYS A 582 3.94 25.70 0.86
CA CYS A 582 4.12 26.70 -0.15
C CYS A 582 4.36 28.09 0.44
N ALA A 583 5.49 28.68 0.07
CA ALA A 583 5.83 30.03 0.46
C ALA A 583 4.97 31.05 -0.30
N LYS A 584 4.58 32.15 0.37
CA LYS A 584 3.84 33.26 -0.28
C LYS A 584 4.59 33.81 -1.51
N ARG A 585 5.93 33.79 -1.49
CA ARG A 585 6.80 34.23 -2.59
C ARG A 585 6.68 33.37 -3.85
N GLU A 586 6.16 32.14 -3.74
CA GLU A 586 5.96 31.20 -4.85
C GLU A 586 4.56 31.31 -5.47
N GLY A 587 3.73 32.27 -5.02
CA GLY A 587 2.41 32.53 -5.60
C GLY A 587 1.33 31.48 -5.30
N CYS A 588 1.55 30.55 -4.36
CA CYS A 588 0.51 29.54 -4.09
C CYS A 588 -0.80 30.05 -3.51
N PRO A 589 -0.85 31.08 -2.64
CA PRO A 589 -2.14 31.56 -2.15
C PRO A 589 -3.05 32.00 -3.31
N SER A 590 -2.49 32.72 -4.31
CA SER A 590 -3.25 33.10 -5.51
C SER A 590 -3.56 31.91 -6.41
N ASN A 591 -2.68 30.91 -6.50
CA ASN A 591 -2.98 29.68 -7.25
C ASN A 591 -4.09 28.85 -6.59
N LEU A 592 -4.07 28.68 -5.27
CA LEU A 592 -5.10 27.95 -4.53
C LEU A 592 -6.45 28.67 -4.55
N ALA A 593 -6.44 30.01 -4.46
CA ALA A 593 -7.66 30.82 -4.53
C ALA A 593 -8.43 30.68 -5.86
N LYS A 594 -7.80 30.15 -6.92
CA LYS A 594 -8.49 29.80 -8.18
C LYS A 594 -9.49 28.66 -8.00
N TRP A 595 -9.30 27.81 -6.99
CA TRP A 595 -10.02 26.55 -6.85
C TRP A 595 -10.67 26.34 -5.48
N LEU A 596 -10.14 26.98 -4.43
CA LEU A 596 -10.59 26.79 -3.05
C LEU A 596 -10.86 28.13 -2.38
N THR A 597 -11.86 28.15 -1.52
CA THR A 597 -12.16 29.31 -0.67
C THR A 597 -11.20 29.39 0.54
N PRO A 598 -11.12 30.55 1.21
CA PRO A 598 -10.37 30.68 2.46
C PRO A 598 -10.82 29.72 3.56
N GLU A 599 -12.07 29.27 3.57
CA GLU A 599 -12.61 28.31 4.55
C GLU A 599 -12.20 26.87 4.21
N GLN A 600 -11.97 26.58 2.92
CA GLN A 600 -11.52 25.28 2.41
C GLN A 600 -10.00 25.12 2.48
N THR A 601 -9.28 26.20 2.72
CA THR A 601 -7.83 26.19 2.90
C THR A 601 -7.49 26.66 4.31
N GLY A 602 -6.31 26.30 4.81
CA GLY A 602 -5.81 26.89 6.05
C GLY A 602 -4.32 26.69 6.17
N SER A 603 -3.66 27.60 6.89
CA SER A 603 -2.29 27.39 7.35
C SER A 603 -2.32 26.99 8.83
N PRO A 604 -2.22 25.70 9.17
CA PRO A 604 -2.35 25.26 10.55
C PRO A 604 -1.25 25.79 11.49
N ARG A 605 -0.14 26.31 10.94
CA ARG A 605 1.05 26.67 11.75
C ARG A 605 1.80 27.94 11.34
N GLY A 606 1.31 28.75 10.38
CA GLY A 606 1.99 29.99 9.97
C GLY A 606 3.35 29.84 9.27
N HIS A 607 3.89 28.61 9.15
CA HIS A 607 5.21 28.31 8.58
C HIS A 607 5.23 28.10 7.05
N GLY A 608 4.28 28.68 6.32
CA GLY A 608 4.18 28.48 4.88
C GLY A 608 3.70 27.07 4.48
N GLU A 609 2.92 26.40 5.34
CA GLU A 609 2.18 25.18 5.00
C GLU A 609 0.70 25.52 4.75
N TRP A 610 0.12 24.90 3.72
CA TRP A 610 -1.28 25.04 3.32
C TRP A 610 -1.95 23.68 3.26
N CYS A 611 -3.10 23.56 3.91
CA CYS A 611 -3.87 22.32 3.97
C CYS A 611 -5.26 22.50 3.39
N LEU A 612 -5.70 21.53 2.60
CA LEU A 612 -7.10 21.37 2.22
C LEU A 612 -7.90 20.92 3.45
N ARG A 613 -8.98 21.64 3.73
CA ARG A 613 -9.96 21.29 4.74
C ARG A 613 -11.11 20.54 4.08
N THR A 614 -11.27 19.28 4.45
CA THR A 614 -12.42 18.46 4.03
C THR A 614 -13.27 18.19 5.27
N PRO A 615 -14.33 18.97 5.52
CA PRO A 615 -15.19 18.75 6.66
C PRO A 615 -15.87 17.36 6.55
N PRO A 616 -16.10 16.67 7.67
CA PRO A 616 -16.89 15.45 7.65
C PRO A 616 -18.32 15.75 7.19
N PRO A 617 -19.02 14.76 6.62
CA PRO A 617 -20.41 14.93 6.21
C PRO A 617 -21.31 15.26 7.41
N PRO A 618 -22.46 15.94 7.19
CA PRO A 618 -23.40 16.27 8.26
C PRO A 618 -23.81 15.02 9.06
N ARG A 619 -23.91 15.16 10.38
CA ARG A 619 -24.41 14.08 11.24
C ARG A 619 -25.92 13.92 11.09
N PHE A 620 -26.41 12.69 11.19
CA PHE A 620 -27.85 12.46 11.31
C PHE A 620 -28.41 13.08 12.59
N ARG A 621 -29.64 13.56 12.55
CA ARG A 621 -30.33 14.16 13.70
C ARG A 621 -31.60 13.38 14.02
N PRO A 622 -31.87 13.06 15.30
CA PRO A 622 -33.10 12.36 15.67
C PRO A 622 -34.35 13.10 15.18
N GLY A 623 -35.24 12.41 14.47
CA GLY A 623 -36.50 12.98 13.98
C GLY A 623 -36.36 14.03 12.87
N GLN A 624 -35.16 14.27 12.33
CA GLN A 624 -34.93 15.23 11.26
C GLN A 624 -34.31 14.53 10.05
N CYS A 625 -34.80 14.89 8.85
CA CYS A 625 -34.22 14.48 7.58
C CYS A 625 -32.91 15.27 7.37
N VAL A 626 -31.77 14.58 7.31
CA VAL A 626 -30.46 15.14 7.01
C VAL A 626 -29.85 14.37 5.84
N LEU A 627 -30.11 14.85 4.63
CA LEU A 627 -29.48 14.33 3.43
C LEU A 627 -28.03 14.82 3.34
N ASN A 628 -27.21 14.11 2.57
CA ASN A 628 -25.93 14.64 2.15
C ASN A 628 -26.13 15.52 0.91
N ASP A 629 -25.49 16.69 0.87
CA ASP A 629 -25.62 17.71 -0.19
C ASP A 629 -25.02 17.29 -1.55
N ALA A 630 -24.88 15.99 -1.84
CA ALA A 630 -24.33 15.51 -3.10
C ALA A 630 -25.33 15.57 -4.27
N VAL A 631 -26.50 16.19 -4.08
CA VAL A 631 -27.60 16.29 -5.05
C VAL A 631 -27.71 17.69 -5.69
N THR A 632 -27.00 18.70 -5.19
CA THR A 632 -26.97 20.06 -5.76
C THR A 632 -25.62 20.43 -6.35
#